data_AF-A0A928MCJ8-F1
#
_entry.id   AF-A0A928MCJ8-F1
#
_cell.length_a   1.000
_cell.length_b   1.000
_cell.length_c   1.000
_cell.angle_alpha   90.00
_cell.angle_beta   90.00
_cell.angle_gamma   90.00
#
_symmetry.space_group_name_H-M   'P 1'
#
loop_
_entity.id
_entity.type
_entity.pdbx_description
1 polymer ?
#
loop_
_entity_poly.entity_id
_entity_poly.type
_entity_poly.pdbx_seq_one_letter_code
_entity_poly.pdbx_strand_id
1 'polypeptide(L)'
;MEWSKAKTILICLLLIVNLLLGANALITIRERDTRETETVRSAVELVRSRGVELPEEKLLTLPQTMTGAVFTRDVEQERAAAEGLLGPCGEVQPGGGIYEYGSEKGQIVFRSGGYVEIDWTGAEAPDLTAFLTSAVSERAEVREESGVYRLWLDGLPAAGAVIEPKGDGGWSGSWVFGAVRGTEASQVSRASMILALGTAASDLGYDSLDDVEAACVLTALPSGDVRLTPAWHAVSGSEGFYVSALSGELLAQ
;
A
#
# COMPACT_ATOMS: atom_id res chain seq x y z
N MET A 1 25.43 34.33 50.26
CA MET A 1 24.14 33.65 50.02
C MET A 1 23.51 34.16 48.72
N GLU A 2 23.94 33.72 47.52
CA GLU A 2 23.24 34.13 46.27
C GLU A 2 23.19 33.06 45.16
N TRP A 3 24.00 32.00 45.24
CA TRP A 3 24.04 30.95 44.20
C TRP A 3 22.73 30.14 44.10
N SER A 4 22.08 29.86 45.23
CA SER A 4 20.78 29.16 45.25
C SER A 4 19.67 29.97 44.58
N LYS A 5 19.62 31.29 44.82
CA LYS A 5 18.61 32.17 44.20
C LYS A 5 18.81 32.32 42.69
N ALA A 6 20.06 32.47 42.24
CA ALA A 6 20.39 32.56 40.82
C ALA A 6 20.03 31.26 40.06
N LYS A 7 20.30 30.09 40.66
CA LYS A 7 19.92 28.79 40.09
C LYS A 7 18.41 28.64 39.97
N THR A 8 17.64 29.07 40.98
CA THR A 8 16.18 29.05 40.93
C THR A 8 15.63 29.99 39.85
N ILE A 9 16.16 31.21 39.72
CA ILE A 9 15.75 32.16 38.67
C ILE A 9 16.05 31.59 37.28
N LEU A 10 17.23 30.98 37.10
CA LEU A 10 17.61 30.34 35.83
C LEU A 10 16.66 29.18 35.49
N ILE A 11 16.32 28.34 36.47
CA ILE A 11 15.36 27.23 36.30
C ILE A 11 13.97 27.79 35.95
N CYS A 12 13.49 28.82 36.64
CA CYS A 12 12.20 29.45 36.35
C CYS A 12 12.16 30.05 34.94
N LEU A 13 13.22 30.73 34.51
CA LEU A 13 13.32 31.30 33.17
C LEU A 13 13.31 30.21 32.09
N LEU A 14 14.07 29.12 32.30
CA LEU A 14 14.07 27.98 31.39
C LEU A 14 12.67 27.34 31.28
N LEU A 15 11.96 27.23 32.41
CA LEU A 15 10.61 26.67 32.47
C LEU A 15 9.60 27.54 31.74
N ILE A 16 9.69 28.86 31.89
CA ILE A 16 8.84 29.82 31.15
C ILE A 16 9.10 29.73 29.64
N VAL A 17 10.36 29.70 29.21
CA VAL A 17 10.70 29.58 27.78
C VAL A 17 10.17 28.27 27.20
N ASN A 18 10.35 27.15 27.89
CA ASN A 18 9.82 25.86 27.44
C ASN A 18 8.29 25.84 27.38
N LEU A 19 7.61 26.51 28.31
CA LEU A 19 6.15 26.60 28.33
C LEU A 19 5.61 27.47 27.18
N LEU A 20 6.29 28.58 26.87
CA LEU A 20 5.97 29.42 25.71
C LEU A 20 6.20 28.69 24.38
N LEU A 21 7.29 27.93 24.28
CA LEU A 21 7.56 27.07 23.11
C LEU A 21 6.49 25.99 22.96
N GLY A 22 6.09 25.33 24.05
CA GLY A 22 5.02 24.33 24.05
C GLY A 22 3.66 24.92 23.66
N ALA A 23 3.31 26.10 24.18
CA ALA A 23 2.07 26.79 23.81
C ALA A 23 2.05 27.20 22.33
N ASN A 24 3.15 27.72 21.81
CA ASN A 24 3.27 28.09 20.39
C ASN A 24 3.16 26.84 19.48
N ALA A 25 3.83 25.75 19.84
CA ALA A 25 3.72 24.48 19.13
C ALA A 25 2.25 23.98 19.11
N LEU A 26 1.55 24.05 20.25
CA LEU A 26 0.15 23.63 20.33
C LEU A 26 -0.78 24.49 19.45
N ILE A 27 -0.60 25.81 19.45
CA ILE A 27 -1.38 26.72 18.60
C ILE A 27 -1.11 26.39 17.12
N THR A 28 0.16 26.24 16.75
CA THR A 28 0.57 25.92 15.38
C THR A 28 -0.02 24.60 14.90
N ILE A 29 -0.07 23.57 15.75
CA ILE A 29 -0.69 22.28 15.41
C ILE A 29 -2.20 22.46 15.16
N ARG A 30 -2.91 23.13 16.07
CA ARG A 30 -4.36 23.36 15.93
C ARG A 30 -4.72 24.19 14.69
N GLU A 31 -3.94 25.22 14.39
CA GLU A 31 -4.14 26.04 13.19
C GLU A 31 -3.92 25.24 11.90
N ARG A 32 -2.95 24.31 11.89
CA ARG A 32 -2.72 23.43 10.74
C ARG A 32 -3.90 22.50 10.50
N ASP A 33 -4.40 21.83 11.54
CA ASP A 33 -5.54 20.91 11.42
C ASP A 33 -6.80 21.62 10.91
N THR A 34 -7.04 22.84 11.39
CA THR A 34 -8.19 23.66 10.96
C THR A 34 -8.06 24.06 9.49
N ARG A 35 -6.90 24.59 9.08
CA ARG A 35 -6.66 25.01 7.68
C ARG A 35 -6.74 23.85 6.70
N GLU A 36 -6.24 22.67 7.09
CA GLU A 36 -6.33 21.48 6.25
C GLU A 36 -7.77 21.04 6.06
N THR A 37 -8.56 20.98 7.14
CA THR A 37 -9.98 20.64 7.09
C THR A 37 -10.75 21.61 6.19
N GLU A 38 -10.48 22.91 6.30
CA GLU A 38 -11.06 23.94 5.43
C GLU A 38 -10.65 23.76 3.96
N THR A 39 -9.40 23.37 3.70
CA THR A 39 -8.90 23.11 2.34
C THR A 39 -9.59 21.88 1.73
N VAL A 40 -9.75 20.81 2.50
CA VAL A 40 -10.48 19.60 2.08
C VAL A 40 -11.92 19.93 1.75
N ARG A 41 -12.62 20.66 2.63
CA ARG A 41 -14.00 21.11 2.40
C ARG A 41 -14.14 21.94 1.15
N SER A 42 -13.24 22.91 0.95
CA SER A 42 -13.24 23.76 -0.24
C SER A 42 -13.03 22.94 -1.52
N ALA A 43 -12.17 21.92 -1.49
CA ALA A 43 -11.97 21.02 -2.61
C ALA A 43 -13.20 20.16 -2.89
N VAL A 44 -13.83 19.61 -1.84
CA VAL A 44 -15.08 18.84 -1.95
C VAL A 44 -16.21 19.70 -2.51
N GLU A 45 -16.38 20.93 -2.03
CA GLU A 45 -17.38 21.87 -2.55
C GLU A 45 -17.15 22.21 -4.02
N LEU A 46 -15.89 22.37 -4.43
CA LEU A 46 -15.54 22.61 -5.83
C LEU A 46 -15.90 21.40 -6.70
N VAL A 47 -15.62 20.17 -6.25
CA VAL A 47 -16.02 18.95 -6.97
C VAL A 47 -17.55 18.81 -7.03
N ARG A 48 -18.24 19.07 -5.90
CA ARG A 48 -19.70 19.08 -5.83
C ARG A 48 -20.31 20.09 -6.79
N SER A 49 -19.73 21.28 -6.91
CA SER A 49 -20.19 22.30 -7.86
C SER A 49 -20.10 21.87 -9.33
N ARG A 50 -19.31 20.83 -9.63
CA ARG A 50 -19.18 20.20 -10.95
C ARG A 50 -20.09 18.98 -11.13
N GLY A 51 -20.91 18.65 -10.13
CA GLY A 51 -21.93 17.60 -10.20
C GLY A 51 -21.49 16.23 -9.69
N VAL A 52 -20.37 16.14 -8.96
CA VAL A 52 -19.91 14.88 -8.34
C VAL A 52 -19.99 14.99 -6.82
N GLU A 53 -20.79 14.15 -6.18
CA GLU A 53 -20.84 14.03 -4.72
C GLU A 53 -19.72 13.14 -4.18
N LEU A 54 -19.04 13.62 -3.13
CA LEU A 54 -17.91 12.94 -2.50
C LEU A 54 -18.16 12.66 -1.02
N PRO A 55 -17.66 11.55 -0.46
CA PRO A 55 -17.80 11.23 0.96
C PRO A 55 -16.79 12.02 1.80
N GLU A 56 -17.11 13.27 2.13
CA GLU A 56 -16.24 14.22 2.86
C GLU A 56 -15.63 13.62 4.13
N GLU A 57 -16.44 12.98 4.96
CA GLU A 57 -15.99 12.41 6.24
C GLU A 57 -14.93 11.32 6.03
N LYS A 58 -15.05 10.52 4.97
CA LYS A 58 -14.04 9.50 4.62
C LYS A 58 -12.74 10.16 4.17
N LEU A 59 -12.83 11.17 3.30
CA LEU A 59 -11.68 11.91 2.78
C LEU A 59 -10.84 12.57 3.89
N LEU A 60 -11.47 13.00 4.99
CA LEU A 60 -10.79 13.56 6.15
C LEU A 60 -9.98 12.50 6.95
N THR A 61 -10.41 11.24 6.92
CA THR A 61 -9.76 10.13 7.64
C THR A 61 -8.57 9.51 6.89
N LEU A 62 -8.44 9.76 5.58
CA LEU A 62 -7.38 9.18 4.77
C LEU A 62 -5.99 9.67 5.23
N PRO A 63 -4.95 8.83 5.15
CA PRO A 63 -3.59 9.23 5.50
C PRO A 63 -3.11 10.44 4.68
N GLN A 64 -2.42 11.37 5.32
CA GLN A 64 -1.85 12.56 4.64
C GLN A 64 -0.71 12.21 3.69
N THR A 65 0.12 11.26 4.11
CA THR A 65 1.27 10.79 3.35
C THR A 65 1.16 9.28 3.23
N MET A 66 1.29 8.80 2.00
CA MET A 66 1.30 7.37 1.69
C MET A 66 2.63 7.03 1.04
N THR A 67 3.17 5.85 1.30
CA THR A 67 4.47 5.44 0.76
C THR A 67 4.30 4.15 -0.03
N GLY A 68 4.65 4.20 -1.31
CA GLY A 68 4.81 3.02 -2.15
C GLY A 68 6.18 2.39 -2.03
N ALA A 69 6.34 1.26 -2.70
CA ALA A 69 7.60 0.54 -2.77
C ALA A 69 7.82 -0.05 -4.16
N VAL A 70 9.08 -0.10 -4.57
CA VAL A 70 9.52 -0.83 -5.76
C VAL A 70 10.33 -2.04 -5.30
N PHE A 71 9.95 -3.21 -5.76
CA PHE A 71 10.56 -4.50 -5.44
C PHE A 71 11.36 -4.98 -6.65
N THR A 72 12.65 -5.23 -6.43
CA THR A 72 13.47 -5.86 -7.47
C THR A 72 13.24 -7.35 -7.42
N ARG A 73 13.04 -7.98 -8.57
CA ARG A 73 12.93 -9.43 -8.64
C ARG A 73 14.20 -10.10 -8.10
N ASP A 74 14.04 -11.03 -7.17
CA ASP A 74 15.13 -11.81 -6.57
C ASP A 74 14.90 -13.31 -6.77
N VAL A 75 15.59 -13.89 -7.75
CA VAL A 75 15.49 -15.31 -8.12
C VAL A 75 15.98 -16.23 -6.99
N GLU A 76 16.95 -15.78 -6.19
CA GLU A 76 17.44 -16.59 -5.07
C GLU A 76 16.40 -16.64 -3.95
N GLN A 77 15.68 -15.54 -3.71
CA GLN A 77 14.55 -15.53 -2.78
C GLN A 77 13.37 -16.36 -3.30
N GLU A 78 13.06 -16.30 -4.60
CA GLU A 78 12.04 -17.17 -5.23
C GLU A 78 12.39 -18.64 -5.03
N ARG A 79 13.65 -19.04 -5.26
CA ARG A 79 14.13 -20.41 -5.01
C ARG A 79 14.00 -20.79 -3.53
N ALA A 80 14.46 -19.94 -2.62
CA ALA A 80 14.39 -20.22 -1.18
C ALA A 80 12.94 -20.36 -0.69
N ALA A 81 12.02 -19.54 -1.18
CA ALA A 81 10.60 -19.67 -0.89
C ALA A 81 10.03 -20.98 -1.45
N ALA A 82 10.38 -21.33 -2.69
CA ALA A 82 9.96 -22.59 -3.31
C ALA A 82 10.46 -23.81 -2.53
N GLU A 83 11.74 -23.85 -2.16
CA GLU A 83 12.31 -24.92 -1.35
C GLU A 83 11.69 -24.98 0.06
N GLY A 84 11.32 -23.84 0.63
CA GLY A 84 10.61 -23.77 1.90
C GLY A 84 9.24 -24.45 1.86
N LEU A 85 8.51 -24.36 0.73
CA LEU A 85 7.19 -24.96 0.56
C LEU A 85 7.26 -26.40 0.05
N LEU A 86 8.02 -26.63 -1.02
CA LEU A 86 8.11 -27.92 -1.73
C LEU A 86 9.13 -28.88 -1.13
N GLY A 87 10.04 -28.40 -0.27
CA GLY A 87 11.28 -29.11 0.07
C GLY A 87 12.31 -29.03 -1.05
N PRO A 88 13.39 -29.85 -1.01
CA PRO A 88 14.40 -29.88 -2.07
C PRO A 88 13.73 -30.08 -3.44
N CYS A 89 13.90 -29.11 -4.34
CA CYS A 89 13.23 -29.09 -5.64
C CYS A 89 14.24 -28.95 -6.78
N GLY A 90 13.87 -29.47 -7.95
CA GLY A 90 14.58 -29.18 -9.19
C GLY A 90 14.14 -27.83 -9.75
N GLU A 91 15.05 -27.14 -10.45
CA GLU A 91 14.78 -25.87 -11.14
C GLU A 91 14.84 -26.05 -12.65
N VAL A 92 13.87 -25.50 -13.36
CA VAL A 92 13.84 -25.39 -14.83
C VAL A 92 13.64 -23.93 -15.21
N GLN A 93 14.41 -23.46 -16.20
CA GLN A 93 14.31 -22.11 -16.75
C GLN A 93 13.89 -22.17 -18.23
N PRO A 94 12.59 -22.15 -18.54
CA PRO A 94 12.10 -22.18 -19.93
C PRO A 94 12.51 -20.94 -20.74
N GLY A 95 12.91 -19.86 -20.06
CA GLY A 95 13.20 -18.56 -20.65
C GLY A 95 12.07 -17.54 -20.43
N GLY A 96 12.23 -16.32 -20.93
CA GLY A 96 11.19 -15.28 -20.84
C GLY A 96 10.90 -14.77 -19.42
N GLY A 97 11.81 -15.01 -18.46
CA GLY A 97 11.59 -14.66 -17.06
C GLY A 97 10.62 -15.61 -16.34
N ILE A 98 10.52 -16.86 -16.79
CA ILE A 98 9.79 -17.92 -16.11
C ILE A 98 10.78 -18.83 -15.40
N TYR A 99 10.50 -19.13 -14.13
CA TYR A 99 11.26 -20.06 -13.30
C TYR A 99 10.29 -21.08 -12.72
N GLU A 100 10.59 -22.36 -12.93
CA GLU A 100 9.76 -23.47 -12.46
C GLU A 100 10.54 -24.30 -11.44
N TYR A 101 9.91 -24.55 -10.30
CA TYR A 101 10.44 -25.36 -9.22
C TYR A 101 9.53 -26.55 -9.00
N GLY A 102 10.08 -27.77 -9.06
CA GLY A 102 9.29 -29.00 -8.95
C GLY A 102 9.85 -29.98 -7.94
N SER A 103 8.96 -30.60 -7.16
CA SER A 103 9.28 -31.71 -6.25
C SER A 103 8.14 -32.74 -6.22
N GLU A 104 8.26 -33.78 -5.40
CA GLU A 104 7.19 -34.74 -5.15
C GLU A 104 5.94 -34.11 -4.51
N LYS A 105 6.07 -32.93 -3.89
CA LYS A 105 4.97 -32.20 -3.25
C LYS A 105 4.23 -31.27 -4.20
N GLY A 106 4.70 -31.09 -5.44
CA GLY A 106 4.06 -30.26 -6.44
C GLY A 106 5.02 -29.39 -7.24
N GLN A 107 4.49 -28.31 -7.80
CA GLN A 107 5.21 -27.38 -8.66
C GLN A 107 4.88 -25.92 -8.29
N ILE A 108 5.87 -25.04 -8.37
CA ILE A 108 5.70 -23.59 -8.28
C ILE A 108 6.30 -22.95 -9.53
N VAL A 109 5.57 -22.03 -10.14
CA VAL A 109 6.00 -21.26 -11.30
C VAL A 109 6.00 -19.78 -10.97
N PHE A 110 7.15 -19.12 -11.10
CA PHE A 110 7.30 -17.67 -10.97
C PHE A 110 7.47 -17.03 -12.34
N ARG A 111 6.72 -15.97 -12.61
CA ARG A 111 6.81 -15.16 -13.83
C ARG A 111 7.26 -13.75 -13.50
N SER A 112 7.99 -13.14 -14.44
CA SER A 112 8.30 -11.70 -14.39
C SER A 112 7.04 -10.87 -14.15
N GLY A 113 7.15 -9.86 -13.29
CA GLY A 113 5.99 -9.05 -12.87
C GLY A 113 5.24 -9.60 -11.66
N GLY A 114 5.77 -10.62 -10.99
CA GLY A 114 5.29 -11.08 -9.68
C GLY A 114 4.17 -12.12 -9.74
N TYR A 115 3.80 -12.61 -10.92
CA TYR A 115 2.76 -13.63 -11.03
C TYR A 115 3.31 -15.01 -10.64
N VAL A 116 2.54 -15.74 -9.83
CA VAL A 116 2.89 -17.05 -9.29
C VAL A 116 1.75 -18.03 -9.48
N GLU A 117 2.12 -19.27 -9.83
CA GLU A 117 1.25 -20.45 -9.82
C GLU A 117 1.85 -21.50 -8.89
N ILE A 118 1.00 -22.12 -8.08
CA ILE A 118 1.35 -23.16 -7.12
C ILE A 118 0.40 -24.32 -7.40
N ASP A 119 0.94 -25.47 -7.79
CA ASP A 119 0.18 -26.70 -7.95
C ASP A 119 0.65 -27.67 -6.88
N TRP A 120 -0.25 -28.07 -5.99
CA TRP A 120 0.10 -28.85 -4.80
C TRP A 120 -0.40 -30.29 -4.89
N THR A 121 0.50 -31.24 -4.65
CA THR A 121 0.20 -32.68 -4.64
C THR A 121 0.49 -33.33 -3.29
N GLY A 122 0.91 -32.55 -2.29
CA GLY A 122 1.16 -33.04 -0.94
C GLY A 122 -0.14 -33.51 -0.25
N ALA A 123 -0.01 -34.50 0.63
CA ALA A 123 -1.14 -35.06 1.37
C ALA A 123 -1.73 -34.09 2.42
N GLU A 124 -0.90 -33.19 2.97
CA GLU A 124 -1.29 -32.15 3.91
C GLU A 124 -1.38 -30.81 3.20
N ALA A 125 -2.23 -29.89 3.69
CA ALA A 125 -2.34 -28.56 3.12
C ALA A 125 -1.01 -27.79 3.26
N PRO A 126 -0.58 -27.05 2.23
CA PRO A 126 0.67 -26.29 2.29
C PRO A 126 0.54 -25.08 3.24
N ASP A 127 1.64 -24.72 3.92
CA ASP A 127 1.72 -23.48 4.70
C ASP A 127 2.04 -22.29 3.79
N LEU A 128 0.98 -21.81 3.11
CA LEU A 128 1.09 -20.67 2.20
C LEU A 128 1.36 -19.36 2.92
N THR A 129 0.93 -19.21 4.17
CA THR A 129 1.23 -18.01 4.96
C THR A 129 2.73 -17.88 5.17
N ALA A 130 3.41 -18.97 5.57
CA ALA A 130 4.86 -18.97 5.72
C ALA A 130 5.57 -18.72 4.37
N PHE A 131 5.12 -19.38 3.30
CA PHE A 131 5.65 -19.17 1.95
C PHE A 131 5.57 -17.70 1.52
N LEU A 132 4.38 -17.10 1.58
CA LEU A 132 4.15 -15.71 1.17
C LEU A 132 4.83 -14.70 2.10
N THR A 133 4.98 -15.02 3.39
CA THR A 133 5.67 -14.15 4.36
C THR A 133 7.18 -14.18 4.19
N SER A 134 7.76 -15.32 3.81
CA SER A 134 9.21 -15.45 3.58
C SER A 134 9.75 -14.53 2.47
N ALA A 135 8.84 -14.08 1.60
CA ALA A 135 9.12 -13.31 0.41
C ALA A 135 8.98 -11.79 0.57
N VAL A 136 8.34 -11.31 1.64
CA VAL A 136 7.94 -9.90 1.76
C VAL A 136 8.81 -9.14 2.76
N SER A 137 8.93 -7.82 2.55
CA SER A 137 9.67 -6.93 3.46
C SER A 137 8.99 -6.79 4.82
N GLU A 138 9.70 -6.33 5.85
CA GLU A 138 9.14 -6.04 7.18
C GLU A 138 7.99 -5.02 7.19
N ARG A 139 7.83 -4.24 6.12
CA ARG A 139 6.73 -3.27 5.94
C ARG A 139 5.44 -3.92 5.47
N ALA A 140 5.51 -5.19 5.10
CA ALA A 140 4.41 -5.89 4.46
C ALA A 140 3.84 -6.97 5.38
N GLU A 141 2.52 -7.09 5.36
CA GLU A 141 1.76 -8.08 6.11
C GLU A 141 0.98 -8.95 5.14
N VAL A 142 0.90 -10.25 5.45
CA VAL A 142 0.04 -11.20 4.74
C VAL A 142 -1.23 -11.40 5.56
N ARG A 143 -2.39 -11.23 4.93
CA ARG A 143 -3.69 -11.53 5.55
C ARG A 143 -4.41 -12.58 4.72
N GLU A 144 -4.89 -13.63 5.39
CA GLU A 144 -5.63 -14.72 4.77
C GLU A 144 -7.11 -14.62 5.17
N GLU A 145 -7.98 -14.81 4.20
CA GLU A 145 -9.41 -14.91 4.41
C GLU A 145 -10.03 -15.89 3.42
N SER A 146 -10.56 -17.01 3.92
CA SER A 146 -11.26 -18.02 3.12
C SER A 146 -10.41 -18.61 1.97
N GLY A 147 -9.11 -18.80 2.21
CA GLY A 147 -8.13 -19.32 1.25
C GLY A 147 -7.55 -18.26 0.32
N VAL A 148 -8.00 -17.01 0.41
CA VAL A 148 -7.46 -15.88 -0.36
C VAL A 148 -6.45 -15.11 0.47
N TYR A 149 -5.24 -14.96 -0.06
CA TYR A 149 -4.15 -14.25 0.58
C TYR A 149 -3.99 -12.87 -0.04
N ARG A 150 -3.95 -11.83 0.80
CA ARG A 150 -3.79 -10.44 0.38
C ARG A 150 -2.60 -9.81 1.06
N LEU A 151 -1.84 -9.05 0.29
CA LEU A 151 -0.72 -8.27 0.80
C LEU A 151 -1.23 -6.93 1.34
N TRP A 152 -0.65 -6.48 2.46
CA TRP A 152 -0.81 -5.15 3.00
C TRP A 152 0.56 -4.49 3.11
N LEU A 153 0.71 -3.23 2.70
CA LEU A 153 1.95 -2.45 2.82
C LEU A 153 1.69 -1.26 3.74
N ASP A 154 2.46 -1.17 4.84
CA ASP A 154 2.31 -0.12 5.86
C ASP A 154 0.87 0.05 6.37
N GLY A 155 0.15 -1.07 6.53
CA GLY A 155 -1.24 -1.08 6.96
C GLY A 155 -2.26 -0.70 5.89
N LEU A 156 -1.87 -0.59 4.61
CA LEU A 156 -2.76 -0.36 3.47
C LEU A 156 -2.91 -1.63 2.61
N PRO A 157 -4.11 -1.95 2.11
CA PRO A 157 -4.31 -3.09 1.23
C PRO A 157 -3.59 -2.88 -0.12
N ALA A 158 -2.87 -3.90 -0.60
CA ALA A 158 -2.25 -3.88 -1.91
C ALA A 158 -3.17 -4.55 -2.95
N ALA A 159 -3.95 -3.74 -3.67
CA ALA A 159 -4.78 -4.16 -4.78
C ALA A 159 -3.94 -4.83 -5.87
N GLY A 160 -4.43 -5.98 -6.37
CA GLY A 160 -3.72 -6.82 -7.34
C GLY A 160 -2.67 -7.75 -6.72
N ALA A 161 -2.19 -7.51 -5.50
CA ALA A 161 -1.28 -8.41 -4.78
C ALA A 161 -2.09 -9.46 -4.01
N VAL A 162 -2.64 -10.43 -4.74
CA VAL A 162 -3.57 -11.44 -4.24
C VAL A 162 -3.16 -12.81 -4.77
N ILE A 163 -3.18 -13.82 -3.89
CA ILE A 163 -3.07 -15.24 -4.25
C ILE A 163 -4.38 -15.93 -3.88
N GLU A 164 -5.02 -16.57 -4.86
CA GLU A 164 -6.34 -17.18 -4.74
C GLU A 164 -6.28 -18.68 -5.06
N PRO A 165 -7.16 -19.50 -4.45
CA PRO A 165 -7.22 -20.91 -4.76
C PRO A 165 -7.73 -21.12 -6.20
N LYS A 166 -7.08 -22.02 -6.90
CA LYS A 166 -7.56 -22.57 -8.17
C LYS A 166 -8.57 -23.68 -7.89
N GLY A 167 -9.52 -23.88 -8.80
CA GLY A 167 -10.54 -24.93 -8.66
C GLY A 167 -10.02 -26.37 -8.71
N ASP A 168 -8.73 -26.57 -9.03
CA ASP A 168 -8.06 -27.86 -9.19
C ASP A 168 -7.11 -28.24 -8.03
N GLY A 169 -7.09 -27.46 -6.94
CA GLY A 169 -6.27 -27.74 -5.76
C GLY A 169 -4.92 -27.03 -5.73
N GLY A 170 -4.70 -26.05 -6.62
CA GLY A 170 -3.57 -25.13 -6.58
C GLY A 170 -3.94 -23.71 -6.11
N TRP A 171 -3.01 -22.78 -6.26
CA TRP A 171 -3.20 -21.35 -6.04
C TRP A 171 -2.52 -20.54 -7.14
N SER A 172 -3.04 -19.36 -7.43
CA SER A 172 -2.39 -18.43 -8.36
C SER A 172 -2.73 -16.98 -8.09
N GLY A 173 -1.88 -16.10 -8.59
CA GLY A 173 -2.14 -14.68 -8.63
C GLY A 173 -0.85 -13.88 -8.67
N SER A 174 -0.92 -12.61 -8.34
CA SER A 174 0.23 -11.72 -8.35
C SER A 174 0.67 -11.40 -6.93
N TRP A 175 1.97 -11.36 -6.71
CA TRP A 175 2.57 -11.09 -5.41
C TRP A 175 3.87 -10.30 -5.56
N VAL A 176 4.43 -9.88 -4.44
CA VAL A 176 5.76 -9.25 -4.41
C VAL A 176 6.77 -10.25 -3.85
N PHE A 177 7.78 -10.57 -4.66
CA PHE A 177 8.97 -11.32 -4.25
C PHE A 177 10.16 -10.40 -4.47
N GLY A 178 11.09 -10.38 -3.50
CA GLY A 178 12.31 -9.60 -3.59
C GLY A 178 12.43 -8.52 -2.54
N ALA A 179 13.64 -7.96 -2.46
CA ALA A 179 13.93 -6.85 -1.58
C ALA A 179 13.35 -5.53 -2.12
N VAL A 180 12.98 -4.65 -1.18
CA VAL A 180 12.62 -3.27 -1.50
C VAL A 180 13.85 -2.55 -2.05
N ARG A 181 13.77 -2.16 -3.32
CA ARG A 181 14.79 -1.34 -4.01
C ARG A 181 14.74 0.11 -3.57
N GLY A 182 13.53 0.60 -3.31
CA GLY A 182 13.27 2.00 -2.98
C GLY A 182 11.82 2.24 -2.59
N THR A 183 11.58 3.41 -2.03
CA THR A 183 10.25 3.86 -1.59
C THR A 183 9.87 5.14 -2.33
N GLU A 184 8.57 5.28 -2.60
CA GLU A 184 8.01 6.42 -3.34
C GLU A 184 6.90 7.04 -2.49
N ALA A 185 7.20 8.17 -1.84
CA ALA A 185 6.22 8.89 -1.03
C ALA A 185 5.27 9.70 -1.91
N SER A 186 4.01 9.79 -1.49
CA SER A 186 2.97 10.62 -2.11
C SER A 186 3.46 12.06 -2.27
N GLN A 187 3.29 12.60 -3.47
CA GLN A 187 3.72 13.96 -3.80
C GLN A 187 2.54 14.93 -3.95
N VAL A 188 1.33 14.37 -4.04
CA VAL A 188 0.09 15.12 -4.29
C VAL A 188 -0.58 15.45 -2.95
N SER A 189 -0.96 16.72 -2.78
CA SER A 189 -1.70 17.14 -1.59
C SER A 189 -3.08 16.48 -1.53
N ARG A 190 -3.64 16.33 -0.32
CA ARG A 190 -5.00 15.80 -0.14
C ARG A 190 -6.05 16.55 -0.96
N ALA A 191 -5.95 17.88 -1.01
CA ALA A 191 -6.87 18.71 -1.80
C ALA A 191 -6.73 18.45 -3.30
N SER A 192 -5.50 18.33 -3.80
CA SER A 192 -5.23 17.97 -5.18
C SER A 192 -5.74 16.56 -5.52
N MET A 193 -5.61 15.60 -4.60
CA MET A 193 -6.20 14.27 -4.74
C MET A 193 -7.72 14.29 -4.81
N ILE A 194 -8.39 15.12 -4.01
CA ILE A 194 -9.85 15.31 -4.07
C ILE A 194 -10.27 15.86 -5.43
N LEU A 195 -9.54 16.84 -5.96
CA LEU A 195 -9.82 17.40 -7.29
C LEU A 195 -9.56 16.36 -8.40
N ALA A 196 -8.52 15.54 -8.27
CA ALA A 196 -8.22 14.46 -9.19
C ALA A 196 -9.30 13.38 -9.16
N LEU A 197 -9.77 12.97 -7.97
CA LEU A 197 -10.91 12.07 -7.81
C LEU A 197 -12.16 12.62 -8.49
N GLY A 198 -12.50 13.89 -8.25
CA GLY A 198 -13.66 14.51 -8.90
C GLY A 198 -13.56 14.57 -10.41
N THR A 199 -12.35 14.79 -10.94
CA THR A 199 -12.09 14.78 -12.38
C THR A 199 -12.24 13.37 -12.95
N ALA A 200 -11.60 12.38 -12.32
CA ALA A 200 -11.69 10.98 -12.72
C ALA A 200 -13.13 10.44 -12.63
N ALA A 201 -13.86 10.78 -11.57
CA ALA A 201 -15.26 10.43 -11.41
C ALA A 201 -16.11 10.99 -12.55
N SER A 202 -15.94 12.28 -12.86
CA SER A 202 -16.64 12.93 -13.97
C SER A 202 -16.28 12.33 -15.33
N ASP A 203 -15.00 12.02 -15.57
CA ASP A 203 -14.52 11.42 -16.83
C ASP A 203 -15.06 10.00 -17.03
N LEU A 204 -15.23 9.25 -15.93
CA LEU A 204 -15.81 7.91 -15.91
C LEU A 204 -17.36 7.91 -15.86
N GLY A 205 -17.99 9.09 -15.71
CA GLY A 205 -19.44 9.24 -15.70
C GLY A 205 -20.13 8.99 -14.36
N TYR A 206 -19.40 8.99 -13.25
CA TYR A 206 -19.96 8.90 -11.90
C TYR A 206 -20.45 10.27 -11.41
N ASP A 207 -21.65 10.31 -10.87
CA ASP A 207 -22.27 11.48 -10.21
C ASP A 207 -22.13 11.45 -8.69
N SER A 208 -21.82 10.31 -8.09
CA SER A 208 -21.50 10.17 -6.67
C SER A 208 -20.51 9.04 -6.40
N LEU A 209 -19.67 9.24 -5.39
CA LEU A 209 -18.80 8.21 -4.80
C LEU A 209 -19.34 7.82 -3.42
N ASP A 210 -19.49 6.53 -3.17
CA ASP A 210 -20.01 5.97 -1.92
C ASP A 210 -18.92 5.87 -0.85
N ASP A 211 -17.71 5.50 -1.27
CA ASP A 211 -16.57 5.35 -0.37
C ASP A 211 -15.26 5.74 -1.05
N VAL A 212 -14.28 6.12 -0.22
CA VAL A 212 -12.89 6.31 -0.65
C VAL A 212 -11.96 5.74 0.42
N GLU A 213 -11.09 4.84 0.01
CA GLU A 213 -10.13 4.15 0.87
C GLU A 213 -8.69 4.36 0.38
N ALA A 214 -7.72 4.31 1.30
CA ALA A 214 -6.31 4.30 0.95
C ALA A 214 -5.86 2.86 0.61
N ALA A 215 -5.15 2.71 -0.49
CA ALA A 215 -4.64 1.42 -0.96
C ALA A 215 -3.29 1.59 -1.65
N CYS A 216 -2.63 0.48 -1.96
CA CYS A 216 -1.52 0.41 -2.89
C CYS A 216 -1.97 -0.40 -4.11
N VAL A 217 -1.55 -0.04 -5.32
CA VAL A 217 -1.87 -0.78 -6.54
C VAL A 217 -0.61 -1.46 -7.06
N LEU A 218 -0.69 -2.77 -7.28
CA LEU A 218 0.38 -3.56 -7.87
C LEU A 218 0.47 -3.31 -9.37
N THR A 219 1.68 -3.05 -9.85
CA THR A 219 1.98 -2.90 -11.28
C THR A 219 3.27 -3.64 -11.60
N ALA A 220 3.20 -4.56 -12.56
CA ALA A 220 4.37 -5.19 -13.15
C ALA A 220 5.13 -4.19 -14.02
N LEU A 221 6.45 -4.06 -13.82
CA LEU A 221 7.30 -3.19 -14.62
C LEU A 221 7.92 -3.98 -15.79
N PRO A 222 8.26 -3.31 -16.91
CA PRO A 222 8.93 -3.96 -18.04
C PRO A 222 10.28 -4.62 -17.70
N SER A 223 10.92 -4.20 -16.60
CA SER A 223 12.15 -4.83 -16.09
C SER A 223 11.91 -6.21 -15.46
N GLY A 224 10.66 -6.60 -15.23
CA GLY A 224 10.27 -7.78 -14.44
C GLY A 224 10.11 -7.49 -12.95
N ASP A 225 10.44 -6.28 -12.51
CA ASP A 225 10.22 -5.76 -11.16
C ASP A 225 8.72 -5.52 -10.89
N VAL A 226 8.38 -5.33 -9.62
CA VAL A 226 7.02 -5.01 -9.19
C VAL A 226 7.00 -3.67 -8.45
N ARG A 227 6.03 -2.82 -8.77
CA ARG A 227 5.78 -1.55 -8.07
C ARG A 227 4.45 -1.63 -7.32
N LEU A 228 4.45 -1.20 -6.07
CA LEU A 228 3.24 -0.87 -5.31
C LEU A 228 3.10 0.64 -5.27
N THR A 229 2.15 1.18 -6.02
CA THR A 229 1.86 2.62 -6.10
C THR A 229 0.80 3.00 -5.07
N PRO A 230 1.05 3.95 -4.16
CA PRO A 230 0.03 4.41 -3.22
C PRO A 230 -1.07 5.11 -4.00
N ALA A 231 -2.32 4.80 -3.69
CA ALA A 231 -3.49 5.29 -4.39
C ALA A 231 -4.69 5.48 -3.45
N TRP A 232 -5.67 6.25 -3.91
CA TRP A 232 -7.00 6.27 -3.33
C TRP A 232 -7.92 5.41 -4.21
N HIS A 233 -8.58 4.45 -3.58
CA HIS A 233 -9.61 3.61 -4.19
C HIS A 233 -10.97 4.27 -3.94
N ALA A 234 -11.59 4.74 -5.01
CA ALA A 234 -12.94 5.28 -4.98
C ALA A 234 -13.95 4.22 -5.42
N VAL A 235 -15.06 4.10 -4.69
CA VAL A 235 -16.12 3.12 -4.95
C VAL A 235 -17.42 3.87 -5.26
N SER A 236 -18.14 3.40 -6.29
CA SER A 236 -19.49 3.84 -6.63
C SER A 236 -20.31 2.61 -7.04
N GLY A 237 -21.28 2.23 -6.21
CA GLY A 237 -22.04 1.00 -6.35
C GLY A 237 -21.16 -0.25 -6.21
N SER A 238 -21.08 -1.04 -7.29
CA SER A 238 -20.26 -2.26 -7.37
C SER A 238 -18.94 -2.05 -8.10
N GLU A 239 -18.70 -0.86 -8.63
CA GLU A 239 -17.52 -0.52 -9.41
C GLU A 239 -16.62 0.45 -8.65
N GLY A 240 -15.35 0.48 -9.03
CA GLY A 240 -14.38 1.35 -8.41
C GLY A 240 -13.23 1.69 -9.35
N PHE A 241 -12.45 2.67 -8.93
CA PHE A 241 -11.26 3.10 -9.64
C PHE A 241 -10.20 3.61 -8.68
N TYR A 242 -8.96 3.66 -9.16
CA TYR A 242 -7.81 4.07 -8.35
C TYR A 242 -7.20 5.35 -8.90
N VAL A 243 -6.89 6.31 -8.03
CA VAL A 243 -6.13 7.51 -8.38
C VAL A 243 -4.80 7.48 -7.64
N SER A 244 -3.70 7.63 -8.38
CA SER A 244 -2.33 7.62 -7.86
C SER A 244 -2.09 8.78 -6.89
N ALA A 245 -1.62 8.48 -5.68
CA ALA A 245 -1.14 9.50 -4.73
C ALA A 245 0.24 10.05 -5.10
N LEU A 246 0.92 9.46 -6.11
CA LEU A 246 2.18 9.96 -6.64
C LEU A 246 1.96 11.06 -7.69
N SER A 247 0.99 10.89 -8.59
CA SER A 247 0.78 11.77 -9.75
C SER A 247 -0.59 12.45 -9.80
N GLY A 248 -1.60 11.94 -9.09
CA GLY A 248 -2.99 12.37 -9.21
C GLY A 248 -3.68 11.84 -10.46
N GLU A 249 -3.08 10.87 -11.15
CA GLU A 249 -3.64 10.28 -12.37
C GLU A 249 -4.42 9.01 -12.07
N LEU A 250 -5.40 8.71 -12.93
CA LEU A 250 -6.13 7.45 -12.92
C LEU A 250 -5.16 6.29 -13.19
N LEU A 251 -5.20 5.26 -12.35
CA LEU A 251 -4.49 4.01 -12.56
C LEU A 251 -5.37 3.06 -13.38
N ALA A 252 -4.74 2.23 -14.21
CA ALA A 252 -5.44 1.23 -15.01
C ALA A 252 -6.21 0.26 -14.09
N GLN A 253 -7.47 -0.02 -14.45
CA GLN A 253 -8.35 -0.99 -13.80
C GLN A 253 -7.85 -2.43 -14.01
#